data_AF-A0A371RFR1-F1
#
_entry.id   AF-A0A371RFR1-F1
#
_cell.length_a   1.000
_cell.length_b   1.000
_cell.length_c   1.000
_cell.angle_alpha   90.00
_cell.angle_beta   90.00
_cell.angle_gamma   90.00
#
_symmetry.space_group_name_H-M   'P 1'
#
loop_
_entity.id
_entity.type
_entity.pdbx_description
1 polymer ?
#
loop_
_entity_poly.entity_id
_entity_poly.type
_entity_poly.pdbx_seq_one_letter_code
_entity_poly.pdbx_strand_id
1 'polypeptide(L)'
;MDCWSVYGIGAYSHPNEEWVRLVLEVSLSDELPDEILEMFDRARATMVYGCFYYPLFTNGMEEIYRIKEAALKEACREGNASRATIGKGYKSLIDWAHSQGFIADDDLVRWHAGRSLRNAVSHKDKAMLLGPNDALRTLDISKELIEKLFCAVRGKRQPTDASV
;
A
#
# COMPACT_ATOMS: atom_id res chain seq x y z
N MET A 1 -10.33 18.42 27.83
CA MET A 1 -9.37 17.31 27.62
C MET A 1 -9.08 17.35 26.13
N ASP A 2 -8.34 18.37 25.70
CA ASP A 2 -8.35 18.85 24.32
C ASP A 2 -6.95 19.26 23.89
N CYS A 3 -6.29 18.39 23.12
CA CYS A 3 -5.16 18.74 22.25
C CYS A 3 -4.83 17.67 21.19
N TRP A 4 -5.61 16.58 21.11
CA TRP A 4 -5.36 15.46 20.17
C TRP A 4 -6.61 15.01 19.40
N SER A 5 -7.70 15.78 19.45
CA SER A 5 -8.88 15.46 18.65
C SER A 5 -8.68 15.97 17.22
N VAL A 6 -9.18 15.22 16.24
CA VAL A 6 -9.12 15.54 14.80
C VAL A 6 -9.95 16.80 14.45
N TYR A 7 -10.55 17.46 15.45
CA TYR A 7 -11.23 18.75 15.33
C TYR A 7 -10.23 19.90 15.14
N GLY A 8 -9.52 19.89 14.02
CA GLY A 8 -8.85 21.08 13.51
C GLY A 8 -9.89 22.06 12.96
N ILE A 9 -9.75 23.35 13.28
CA ILE A 9 -10.50 24.40 12.59
C ILE A 9 -9.85 24.59 11.21
N GLY A 10 -10.49 24.06 10.16
CA GLY A 10 -10.02 24.16 8.77
C GLY A 10 -10.97 23.43 7.81
N ALA A 11 -10.88 23.71 6.51
CA ALA A 11 -11.78 23.18 5.47
C ALA A 11 -11.75 21.65 5.26
N TYR A 12 -11.03 20.91 6.12
CA TYR A 12 -10.77 19.48 6.03
C TYR A 12 -10.91 18.77 7.40
N SER A 13 -11.76 19.25 8.31
CA SER A 13 -12.11 18.49 9.51
C SER A 13 -13.42 17.74 9.33
N HIS A 14 -13.28 16.43 9.13
CA HIS A 14 -14.40 15.49 9.23
C HIS A 14 -14.59 15.05 10.68
N PRO A 15 -15.84 14.77 11.12
CA PRO A 15 -16.07 14.05 12.37
C PRO A 15 -15.43 12.66 12.30
N ASN A 16 -15.17 12.05 13.46
CA ASN A 16 -14.50 10.75 13.52
C ASN A 16 -15.24 9.68 12.71
N GLU A 17 -16.57 9.65 12.78
CA GLU A 17 -17.41 8.70 12.04
C GLU A 17 -17.19 8.79 10.53
N GLU A 18 -17.00 10.01 10.03
CA GLU A 18 -16.74 10.27 8.62
C GLU A 18 -15.31 9.87 8.23
N TRP A 19 -14.31 10.11 9.09
CA TRP A 19 -12.97 9.56 8.86
C TRP A 19 -12.95 8.05 8.85
N VAL A 20 -13.67 7.41 9.77
CA VAL A 20 -13.81 5.95 9.81
C VAL A 20 -14.44 5.45 8.52
N ARG A 21 -15.52 6.10 8.04
CA ARG A 21 -16.15 5.78 6.76
C ARG A 21 -15.16 5.87 5.60
N LEU A 22 -14.48 7.02 5.45
CA LEU A 22 -13.52 7.25 4.37
C LEU A 22 -12.39 6.22 4.36
N VAL A 23 -11.83 5.89 5.53
CA VAL A 23 -10.78 4.88 5.66
C VAL A 23 -11.29 3.49 5.28
N LEU A 24 -12.50 3.12 5.71
CA LEU A 24 -13.11 1.80 5.42
C LEU A 24 -13.62 1.66 3.99
N GLU A 25 -13.91 2.75 3.29
CA GLU A 25 -14.30 2.73 1.87
C GLU A 25 -13.14 2.26 0.97
N VAL A 26 -11.90 2.54 1.36
CA VAL A 26 -10.73 2.03 0.63
C VAL A 26 -10.53 0.55 0.97
N SER A 27 -10.85 -0.32 0.03
CA SER A 27 -10.70 -1.79 0.14
C SER A 27 -9.96 -2.32 -1.09
N LEU A 28 -9.19 -3.39 -0.93
CA LEU A 28 -8.58 -4.09 -2.06
C LEU A 28 -9.61 -5.02 -2.75
N SER A 29 -9.41 -5.30 -4.03
CA SER A 29 -10.11 -6.32 -4.80
C SER A 29 -9.96 -7.70 -4.14
N ASP A 30 -11.05 -8.43 -4.02
CA ASP A 30 -11.13 -9.79 -3.46
C ASP A 30 -10.41 -10.85 -4.32
N GLU A 31 -9.99 -10.49 -5.53
CA GLU A 31 -9.17 -11.34 -6.39
C GLU A 31 -7.69 -11.39 -5.96
N LEU A 32 -7.25 -10.54 -5.02
CA LEU A 32 -5.87 -10.54 -4.54
C LEU A 32 -5.60 -11.69 -3.54
N PRO A 33 -4.33 -12.10 -3.34
CA PRO A 33 -4.01 -13.14 -2.37
C PRO A 33 -4.48 -12.80 -0.95
N ASP A 34 -5.08 -13.77 -0.25
CA ASP A 34 -5.66 -13.62 1.10
C ASP A 34 -4.71 -12.94 2.10
N GLU A 35 -3.43 -13.28 2.06
CA GLU A 35 -2.42 -12.68 2.95
C GLU A 35 -2.31 -11.17 2.74
N ILE A 36 -2.38 -10.69 1.48
CA ILE A 36 -2.32 -9.26 1.17
C ILE A 36 -3.60 -8.56 1.64
N LEU A 37 -4.76 -9.20 1.47
CA LEU A 37 -6.05 -8.71 1.95
C LEU A 37 -6.05 -8.55 3.48
N GLU A 38 -5.65 -9.61 4.19
CA GLU A 38 -5.60 -9.61 5.66
C GLU A 38 -4.66 -8.53 6.19
N MET A 39 -3.46 -8.41 5.60
CA MET A 39 -2.53 -7.36 6.03
C MET A 39 -3.09 -5.96 5.78
N PHE A 40 -3.71 -5.72 4.62
CA PHE A 40 -4.31 -4.43 4.28
C PHE A 40 -5.46 -4.07 5.23
N ASP A 41 -6.33 -5.03 5.52
CA ASP A 41 -7.43 -4.86 6.46
C ASP A 41 -6.94 -4.55 7.88
N ARG A 42 -5.88 -5.22 8.35
CA ARG A 42 -5.27 -4.92 9.64
C ARG A 42 -4.67 -3.50 9.69
N ALA A 43 -3.99 -3.07 8.63
CA ALA A 43 -3.43 -1.72 8.54
C ALA A 43 -4.55 -0.67 8.54
N ARG A 44 -5.62 -0.90 7.77
CA ARG A 44 -6.81 -0.05 7.70
C ARG A 44 -7.54 0.04 9.04
N ALA A 45 -7.77 -1.09 9.70
CA ALA A 45 -8.35 -1.13 11.04
C ALA A 45 -7.49 -0.35 12.05
N THR A 46 -6.16 -0.45 11.95
CA THR A 46 -5.24 0.35 12.78
C THR A 46 -5.43 1.86 12.54
N MET A 47 -5.60 2.28 11.29
CA MET A 47 -5.90 3.69 10.95
C MET A 47 -7.28 4.14 11.45
N VAL A 48 -8.29 3.26 11.43
CA VAL A 48 -9.62 3.55 12.04
C VAL A 48 -9.46 3.91 13.52
N TYR A 49 -8.68 3.14 14.28
CA TYR A 49 -8.35 3.49 15.66
C TYR A 49 -7.50 4.78 15.78
N GLY A 50 -6.81 5.17 14.71
CA GLY A 50 -6.15 6.48 14.55
C GLY A 50 -7.08 7.67 14.75
N CYS A 51 -8.36 7.55 14.40
CA CYS A 51 -9.38 8.59 14.63
C CYS A 51 -9.57 8.90 16.13
N PHE A 52 -9.23 7.95 17.00
CA PHE A 52 -9.34 8.08 18.46
C PHE A 52 -7.97 8.23 19.15
N TYR A 53 -6.89 7.78 18.48
CA TYR A 53 -5.53 7.93 18.96
C TYR A 53 -4.56 8.15 17.79
N TYR A 54 -4.24 9.42 17.54
CA TYR A 54 -3.53 9.90 16.34
C TYR A 54 -2.27 9.10 15.94
N PRO A 55 -1.40 8.63 16.86
CA PRO A 55 -0.23 7.84 16.49
C PRO A 55 -0.54 6.54 15.72
N LEU A 56 -1.76 6.01 15.84
CA LEU A 56 -2.16 4.80 15.11
C LEU A 56 -2.34 5.03 13.61
N PHE A 57 -2.61 6.27 13.16
CA PHE A 57 -2.51 6.57 11.73
C PHE A 57 -1.11 6.30 11.19
N THR A 58 -0.10 6.78 11.92
CA THR A 58 1.30 6.54 11.54
C THR A 58 1.58 5.05 11.52
N ASN A 59 1.24 4.31 12.59
CA ASN A 59 1.48 2.85 12.62
C ASN A 59 0.81 2.11 11.45
N GLY A 60 -0.45 2.43 11.14
CA GLY A 60 -1.15 1.84 10.00
C GLY A 60 -0.46 2.17 8.68
N MET A 61 0.02 3.39 8.49
CA MET A 61 0.72 3.79 7.26
C MET A 61 2.07 3.07 7.11
N GLU A 62 2.80 2.89 8.21
CA GLU A 62 4.03 2.10 8.20
C GLU A 62 3.78 0.65 7.78
N GLU A 63 2.66 0.06 8.22
CA GLU A 63 2.23 -1.26 7.77
C GLU A 63 1.90 -1.26 6.26
N ILE A 64 1.21 -0.24 5.74
CA ILE A 64 0.95 -0.13 4.28
C ILE A 64 2.24 -0.15 3.46
N TYR A 65 3.30 0.52 3.92
CA TYR A 65 4.59 0.46 3.22
C TYR A 65 5.21 -0.94 3.17
N ARG A 66 5.02 -1.75 4.24
CA ARG A 66 5.45 -3.16 4.29
C ARG A 66 4.58 -4.04 3.39
N ILE A 67 3.27 -3.78 3.35
CA ILE A 67 2.30 -4.49 2.53
C ILE A 67 2.61 -4.33 1.05
N LYS A 68 3.00 -3.13 0.59
CA LYS A 68 3.41 -2.94 -0.80
C LYS A 68 4.61 -3.82 -1.19
N GLU A 69 5.58 -4.02 -0.28
CA GLU A 69 6.70 -4.93 -0.53
C GLU A 69 6.24 -6.39 -0.56
N ALA A 70 5.35 -6.79 0.36
CA ALA A 70 4.76 -8.13 0.39
C ALA A 70 3.96 -8.43 -0.89
N ALA A 71 3.10 -7.51 -1.31
CA ALA A 71 2.32 -7.58 -2.55
C ALA A 71 3.24 -7.70 -3.77
N LEU A 72 4.34 -6.95 -3.81
CA LEU A 72 5.32 -7.05 -4.88
C LEU A 72 6.00 -8.44 -4.90
N LYS A 73 6.32 -9.02 -3.73
CA LYS A 73 6.85 -10.39 -3.65
C LYS A 73 5.84 -11.42 -4.17
N GLU A 74 4.58 -11.33 -3.75
CA GLU A 74 3.53 -12.23 -4.23
C GLU A 74 3.29 -12.09 -5.74
N ALA A 75 3.16 -10.86 -6.24
CA ALA A 75 3.03 -10.60 -7.66
C ALA A 75 4.23 -11.13 -8.47
N CYS A 76 5.46 -11.01 -7.93
CA CYS A 76 6.64 -11.59 -8.56
C CYS A 76 6.58 -13.13 -8.57
N ARG A 77 6.11 -13.76 -7.50
CA ARG A 77 5.92 -15.23 -7.46
C ARG A 77 4.89 -15.67 -8.49
N GLU A 78 3.75 -14.97 -8.56
CA GLU A 78 2.70 -15.22 -9.54
C GLU A 78 3.18 -15.01 -10.98
N GLY A 79 4.08 -14.04 -11.19
CA GLY A 79 4.81 -13.80 -12.44
C GLY A 79 5.97 -14.76 -12.71
N ASN A 80 6.11 -15.86 -11.97
CA ASN A 80 7.17 -16.87 -12.11
C ASN A 80 8.61 -16.35 -11.87
N ALA A 81 8.79 -15.35 -11.02
CA ALA A 81 10.13 -14.96 -10.58
C ALA A 81 10.86 -16.12 -9.89
N SER A 82 12.16 -16.24 -10.15
CA SER A 82 12.99 -17.24 -9.49
C SER A 82 13.02 -17.01 -7.97
N ARG A 83 13.23 -18.08 -7.19
CA ARG A 83 13.43 -17.97 -5.73
C ARG A 83 14.57 -17.01 -5.36
N ALA A 84 15.61 -16.94 -6.20
CA ALA A 84 16.71 -15.99 -6.03
C ALA A 84 16.26 -14.54 -6.23
N THR A 85 15.30 -14.26 -7.11
CA THR A 85 14.70 -12.93 -7.28
C THR A 85 13.82 -12.58 -6.07
N ILE A 86 12.95 -13.49 -5.64
CA ILE A 86 12.05 -13.29 -4.49
C ILE A 86 12.82 -13.03 -3.19
N GLY A 87 13.97 -13.68 -3.01
CA GLY A 87 14.84 -13.50 -1.85
C GLY A 87 15.61 -12.17 -1.82
N LYS A 88 15.54 -11.35 -2.87
CA LYS A 88 16.20 -10.03 -2.90
C LYS A 88 15.35 -8.96 -2.22
N GLY A 89 15.99 -7.82 -1.93
CA GLY A 89 15.33 -6.67 -1.34
C GLY A 89 14.40 -5.93 -2.31
N TYR A 90 13.57 -5.04 -1.75
CA TYR A 90 12.52 -4.28 -2.44
C TYR A 90 12.94 -3.67 -3.78
N LYS A 91 14.14 -3.07 -3.89
CA LYS A 91 14.63 -2.50 -5.16
C LYS A 91 14.64 -3.54 -6.28
N SER A 92 15.24 -4.70 -6.02
CA SER A 92 15.44 -5.73 -7.04
C SER A 92 14.11 -6.33 -7.50
N LEU A 93 13.11 -6.37 -6.62
CA LEU A 93 11.76 -6.78 -6.99
C LEU A 93 11.10 -5.76 -7.91
N ILE A 94 11.27 -4.45 -7.64
CA ILE A 94 10.74 -3.38 -8.49
C ILE A 94 11.40 -3.46 -9.87
N ASP A 95 12.73 -3.52 -9.90
CA ASP A 95 13.51 -3.59 -11.14
C ASP A 95 13.11 -4.83 -11.97
N TRP A 96 12.93 -5.98 -11.31
CA TRP A 96 12.49 -7.19 -11.98
C TRP A 96 11.06 -7.08 -12.52
N ALA A 97 10.10 -6.64 -11.71
CA ALA A 97 8.71 -6.50 -12.14
C ALA A 97 8.57 -5.49 -13.29
N HIS A 98 9.36 -4.41 -13.27
CA HIS A 98 9.49 -3.45 -14.37
C HIS A 98 10.08 -4.09 -15.64
N SER A 99 11.15 -4.88 -15.52
CA SER A 99 11.74 -5.62 -16.66
C SER A 99 10.78 -6.62 -17.32
N GLN A 100 9.84 -7.19 -16.53
CA GLN A 100 8.79 -8.06 -17.05
C GLN A 100 7.60 -7.26 -17.61
N GLY A 101 7.63 -5.93 -17.45
CA GLY A 101 6.57 -4.99 -17.81
C GLY A 101 5.28 -5.18 -17.00
N PHE A 102 5.39 -5.64 -15.76
CA PHE A 102 4.28 -5.64 -14.80
C PHE A 102 4.11 -4.27 -14.12
N ILE A 103 5.17 -3.47 -14.09
CA ILE A 103 5.16 -2.07 -13.69
C ILE A 103 5.41 -1.23 -14.94
N ALA A 104 4.56 -0.25 -15.21
CA ALA A 104 4.75 0.71 -16.30
C ALA A 104 5.81 1.77 -15.91
N ASP A 105 6.43 2.40 -16.91
CA ASP A 105 7.45 3.44 -16.70
C ASP A 105 6.94 4.57 -15.80
N ASP A 106 5.69 5.02 -16.03
CA ASP A 106 5.07 6.11 -15.26
C ASP A 106 4.85 5.75 -13.77
N ASP A 107 4.71 4.46 -13.44
CA ASP A 107 4.53 4.02 -12.05
C ASP A 107 5.85 3.69 -11.35
N LEU A 108 6.94 3.53 -12.08
CA LEU A 108 8.24 3.15 -11.53
C LEU A 108 8.70 4.12 -10.44
N VAL A 109 8.52 5.43 -10.69
CA VAL A 109 8.84 6.49 -9.73
C VAL A 109 8.00 6.36 -8.46
N ARG A 110 6.72 6.00 -8.58
CA ARG A 110 5.81 5.85 -7.43
C ARG A 110 6.16 4.62 -6.58
N TRP A 111 6.60 3.53 -7.21
CA TRP A 111 7.12 2.35 -6.52
C TRP A 111 8.42 2.64 -5.77
N HIS A 112 9.36 3.34 -6.41
CA HIS A 112 10.60 3.75 -5.74
C HIS A 112 10.37 4.76 -4.62
N ALA A 113 9.41 5.70 -4.76
CA ALA A 113 9.00 6.59 -3.69
C ALA A 113 8.46 5.80 -2.48
N GLY A 114 7.61 4.78 -2.71
CA GLY A 114 7.14 3.88 -1.66
C GLY A 114 8.28 3.15 -0.95
N ARG A 115 9.27 2.65 -1.69
CA ARG A 115 10.48 2.05 -1.10
C ARG A 115 11.25 3.05 -0.22
N SER A 116 11.43 4.28 -0.69
CA SER A 116 12.13 5.32 0.07
C SER A 116 11.41 5.65 1.37
N LEU A 117 10.07 5.77 1.34
CA LEU A 117 9.25 5.99 2.53
C LEU A 117 9.35 4.82 3.52
N ARG A 118 9.27 3.57 3.04
CA ARG A 118 9.47 2.36 3.85
C ARG A 118 10.81 2.38 4.58
N ASN A 119 11.87 2.78 3.88
CA ASN A 119 13.21 2.84 4.45
C ASN A 119 13.34 3.96 5.48
N ALA A 120 12.79 5.14 5.21
CA ALA A 120 12.77 6.25 6.15
C ALA A 120 12.04 5.88 7.46
N VAL A 121 10.89 5.21 7.35
CA VAL A 121 10.13 4.68 8.50
C VAL A 121 10.90 3.63 9.31
N SER A 122 11.77 2.85 8.66
CA SER A 122 12.57 1.81 9.32
C SER A 122 13.75 2.37 10.12
N HIS A 123 14.13 3.63 9.89
CA HIS A 123 15.25 4.32 10.55
C HIS A 123 14.72 5.60 11.22
N LYS A 124 13.91 5.43 12.28
CA LYS A 124 13.21 6.52 12.98
C LYS A 124 14.17 7.43 13.76
N ASP A 125 14.75 8.42 13.09
CA ASP A 125 15.53 9.47 13.76
C ASP A 125 14.65 10.58 14.34
N LYS A 126 13.36 10.63 13.95
CA LYS A 126 12.35 11.58 14.44
C LYS A 126 10.99 10.91 14.57
N ALA A 127 10.19 11.31 15.57
CA ALA A 127 8.79 10.90 15.71
C ALA A 127 7.94 11.57 14.62
N MET A 128 7.86 10.93 13.45
CA MET A 128 6.95 11.35 12.39
C MET A 128 5.51 11.08 12.85
N LEU A 129 4.68 12.13 12.88
CA LEU A 129 3.25 12.02 13.16
C LEU A 129 2.48 12.37 11.89
N LEU A 130 1.85 11.36 11.30
CA LEU A 130 1.03 11.49 10.09
C LEU A 130 -0.45 11.44 10.45
N GLY A 131 -1.25 12.19 9.70
CA GLY A 131 -2.67 12.39 9.97
C GLY A 131 -3.62 11.59 9.09
N PRO A 132 -4.93 11.78 9.28
CA PRO A 132 -5.97 11.06 8.54
C PRO A 132 -5.89 11.31 7.02
N ASN A 133 -5.55 12.53 6.58
CA ASN A 133 -5.36 12.84 5.17
C ASN A 133 -4.20 12.03 4.54
N ASP A 134 -3.07 11.95 5.25
CA ASP A 134 -1.90 11.19 4.80
C ASP A 134 -2.20 9.69 4.76
N ALA A 135 -2.94 9.20 5.76
CA ALA A 135 -3.39 7.82 5.85
C ALA A 135 -4.32 7.45 4.69
N LEU A 136 -5.37 8.24 4.44
CA LEU A 136 -6.32 8.02 3.35
C LEU A 136 -5.61 8.03 2.00
N ARG A 137 -4.80 9.05 1.73
CA ARG A 137 -4.04 9.16 0.47
C ARG A 137 -3.08 7.99 0.29
N THR A 138 -2.50 7.48 1.37
CA THR A 138 -1.58 6.34 1.32
C THR A 138 -2.33 5.04 1.07
N LEU A 139 -3.54 4.86 1.62
CA LEU A 139 -4.42 3.74 1.27
C LEU A 139 -4.78 3.78 -0.22
N ASP A 140 -5.25 4.91 -0.74
CA ASP A 140 -5.67 5.05 -2.14
C ASP A 140 -4.53 4.74 -3.12
N ILE A 141 -3.38 5.37 -2.92
CA ILE A 141 -2.20 5.14 -3.78
C ILE A 141 -1.74 3.68 -3.69
N SER A 142 -1.83 3.07 -2.51
CA SER A 142 -1.40 1.68 -2.32
C SER A 142 -2.37 0.70 -2.95
N LYS A 143 -3.68 0.92 -2.81
CA LYS A 143 -4.73 0.15 -3.51
C LYS A 143 -4.49 0.19 -5.02
N GLU A 144 -4.41 1.40 -5.59
CA GLU A 144 -4.22 1.58 -7.03
C GLU A 144 -2.98 0.84 -7.54
N LEU A 145 -1.82 1.02 -6.89
CA LEU A 145 -0.57 0.41 -7.34
C LEU A 145 -0.57 -1.11 -7.18
N ILE A 146 -1.10 -1.64 -6.09
CA ILE A 146 -1.17 -3.09 -5.84
C ILE A 146 -2.10 -3.74 -6.86
N GLU A 147 -3.31 -3.22 -7.04
CA GLU A 147 -4.27 -3.79 -7.98
C GLU A 147 -3.75 -3.73 -9.42
N LYS A 148 -3.21 -2.58 -9.83
CA LYS A 148 -2.61 -2.41 -11.17
C LYS A 148 -1.49 -3.43 -11.42
N LEU A 149 -0.65 -3.69 -10.41
CA LEU A 149 0.43 -4.67 -10.50
C LEU A 149 -0.12 -6.09 -10.74
N PHE A 150 -1.10 -6.53 -9.95
CA PHE A 150 -1.68 -7.87 -10.12
C PHE A 150 -2.46 -8.00 -11.43
N CYS A 151 -3.22 -6.97 -11.84
CA CYS A 151 -3.85 -6.94 -13.15
C CYS A 151 -2.83 -7.11 -14.29
N ALA A 152 -1.67 -6.43 -14.21
CA ALA A 152 -0.63 -6.54 -15.23
C ALA A 152 0.04 -7.92 -15.25
N VAL A 153 0.32 -8.51 -14.08
CA VAL A 153 0.87 -9.88 -13.97
C VAL A 153 -0.08 -10.89 -14.60
N ARG A 154 -1.38 -10.82 -14.25
CA ARG A 154 -2.41 -11.76 -14.73
C ARG A 154 -2.72 -11.56 -16.21
N GLY A 155 -2.78 -10.31 -16.68
CA GLY A 155 -3.01 -9.98 -18.08
C GLY A 155 -1.92 -10.50 -19.01
N LYS A 156 -0.66 -10.54 -18.55
CA LYS A 156 0.44 -11.13 -19.34
C LYS A 156 0.51 -12.66 -19.25
N ARG A 157 -0.17 -13.26 -18.27
CA ARG A 157 -0.18 -14.72 -18.07
C ARG A 157 -1.23 -15.41 -18.93
N GLN A 158 -2.33 -14.74 -19.27
CA GLN A 158 -3.28 -15.27 -20.24
C GLN A 158 -2.59 -15.37 -21.60
N PRO A 159 -2.37 -16.58 -22.15
CA PRO A 159 -1.93 -16.71 -23.52
C PRO A 159 -3.00 -16.10 -24.42
N THR A 160 -2.57 -15.53 -25.54
CA THR A 160 -3.41 -15.37 -26.73
C THR A 160 -3.92 -16.76 -27.19
N ASP A 161 -4.88 -17.33 -26.47
CA ASP A 161 -5.71 -18.43 -26.96
C ASP A 161 -6.79 -17.83 -27.87
N ALA A 162 -6.35 -17.38 -29.04
CA ALA A 162 -7.18 -17.08 -30.19
C ALA A 162 -6.44 -17.59 -31.42
N SER A 163 -6.32 -18.91 -31.52
CA SER A 163 -5.91 -19.63 -32.72
C SER A 163 -6.52 -21.04 -32.70
N VAL A 164 -7.84 -21.09 -32.92
CA VAL A 164 -8.53 -22.26 -33.50
C VAL A 164 -9.50 -21.74 -34.55
#